data_AF-A0A1V6H261-F1
#
_entry.id   AF-A0A1V6H261-F1
#
_cell.length_a   1.000
_cell.length_b   1.000
_cell.length_c   1.000
_cell.angle_alpha   90.00
_cell.angle_beta   90.00
_cell.angle_gamma   90.00
#
_symmetry.space_group_name_H-M   'P 1'
#
loop_
_entity.id
_entity.type
_entity.pdbx_description
1 polymer ?
#
loop_
_entity_poly.entity_id
_entity_poly.type
_entity_poly.pdbx_seq_one_letter_code
_entity_poly.pdbx_strand_id
1 'polypeptide(L)'
;MKFRFVSPNVERTSHYLIFVTKGFRGYEIMKDIMAGESVPKESVVPTFEFTENPDRQMQLMLADPHEDLAITLHSSLRGKTCTFSRIYEQCSPNTNFIKRNFRSALTILEQHGKLSAQNEDGSKRREGTFGDKCRITFNE
;
A
#
# COMPACT_ATOMS: atom_id res chain seq x y z
N MET A 1 8.17 -1.13 11.56
CA MET A 1 8.43 -0.32 10.34
C MET A 1 9.54 0.66 10.67
N LYS A 2 10.51 0.83 9.77
CA LYS A 2 11.63 1.75 9.94
C LYS A 2 11.57 2.79 8.82
N PHE A 3 11.78 4.05 9.15
CA PHE A 3 11.98 5.11 8.18
C PHE A 3 13.42 5.57 8.26
N ARG A 4 14.09 5.68 7.13
CA ARG A 4 15.52 5.96 7.07
C ARG A 4 15.76 7.38 6.57
N PHE A 5 16.63 8.10 7.26
CA PHE A 5 17.24 9.32 6.74
C PHE A 5 18.58 8.96 6.09
N VAL A 6 18.78 9.40 4.86
CA VAL A 6 20.05 9.25 4.13
C VAL A 6 20.89 10.51 4.35
N SER A 7 22.19 10.32 4.58
CA SER A 7 23.11 11.44 4.74
C SER A 7 23.25 12.21 3.42
N PRO A 8 23.23 13.56 3.41
CA PRO A 8 23.32 14.33 2.17
C PRO A 8 24.63 14.11 1.41
N ASN A 9 25.75 13.97 2.14
CA ASN A 9 27.08 13.95 1.54
C ASN A 9 27.61 12.54 1.22
N VAL A 10 26.96 11.48 1.70
CA VAL A 10 27.41 10.08 1.59
C VAL A 10 26.18 9.19 1.60
N GLU A 11 26.10 8.20 0.69
CA GLU A 11 25.01 7.22 0.60
C GLU A 11 24.98 6.23 1.79
N ARG A 12 24.79 6.73 3.01
CA ARG A 12 24.67 5.94 4.24
C ARG A 12 23.50 6.42 5.08
N THR A 13 22.95 5.52 5.89
CA THR A 13 21.94 5.90 6.88
C THR A 13 22.55 6.89 7.86
N SER A 14 21.92 8.04 8.05
CA SER A 14 22.24 8.94 9.15
C SER A 14 21.44 8.54 10.40
N HIS A 15 20.13 8.36 10.24
CA HIS A 15 19.21 8.05 11.34
C HIS A 15 18.13 7.09 10.91
N TYR A 16 17.61 6.35 11.89
CA TYR A 16 16.35 5.63 11.77
C TYR A 16 15.31 6.31 12.65
N LEU A 17 14.15 6.60 12.07
CA LEU A 17 12.94 6.91 12.83
C LEU A 17 12.15 5.61 13.00
N ILE A 18 12.01 5.19 14.26
CA ILE A 18 11.27 3.99 14.63
C ILE A 18 10.02 4.43 15.37
N PHE A 19 8.87 4.00 14.87
CA PHE A 19 7.58 4.27 15.49
C PHE A 19 7.04 3.02 16.18
N VAL A 20 6.59 3.19 17.42
CA VAL A 20 6.05 2.12 18.26
C VAL A 20 4.62 2.46 18.64
N THR A 21 3.68 1.57 18.33
CA THR A 21 2.25 1.73 18.61
C THR A 21 1.64 0.37 18.94
N LYS A 22 0.56 0.38 19.73
CA LYS A 22 -0.26 -0.83 20.02
C LYS A 22 -1.43 -1.00 19.05
N GLY A 23 -1.85 0.07 18.38
CA GLY A 23 -3.04 0.09 17.53
C GLY A 23 -2.71 0.33 16.06
N PHE A 24 -3.48 -0.32 15.18
CA PHE A 24 -3.31 -0.19 13.73
C PHE A 24 -3.54 1.24 13.24
N ARG A 25 -4.45 2.00 13.85
CA ARG A 25 -4.68 3.40 13.48
C ARG A 25 -3.42 4.27 13.58
N GLY A 26 -2.63 4.08 14.64
CA GLY A 26 -1.34 4.78 14.79
C GLY A 26 -0.33 4.32 13.74
N TYR A 27 -0.31 3.03 13.42
CA TYR A 27 0.55 2.47 12.38
C TYR A 27 0.23 3.07 11.01
N GLU A 28 -1.06 3.14 10.67
CA GLU A 28 -1.56 3.73 9.43
C GLU A 28 -1.20 5.20 9.30
N ILE A 29 -1.51 6.03 10.30
CA ILE A 29 -1.19 7.46 10.28
C ILE A 29 0.31 7.67 10.05
N MET A 30 1.14 6.90 10.76
CA MET A 30 2.59 7.00 10.59
C MET A 30 3.02 6.59 9.18
N LYS A 31 2.44 5.51 8.64
CA LYS A 31 2.74 5.02 7.30
C LYS A 31 2.39 6.06 6.23
N ASP A 32 1.28 6.76 6.39
CA ASP A 32 0.85 7.83 5.48
C ASP A 32 1.78 9.06 5.58
N ILE A 33 2.18 9.48 6.78
CA ILE A 33 3.15 10.57 6.95
C ILE A 33 4.49 10.21 6.32
N MET A 34 5.02 9.02 6.63
CA MET A 34 6.27 8.52 6.07
C MET A 34 6.21 8.39 4.54
N ALA A 35 5.09 7.92 3.98
CA ALA A 35 4.88 7.91 2.54
C ALA A 35 4.92 9.33 1.96
N GLY A 36 4.25 10.27 2.63
CA GLY A 36 4.21 11.68 2.27
C GLY A 36 5.58 12.34 2.26
N GLU A 37 6.48 11.94 3.16
CA GLU A 37 7.86 12.46 3.26
C GLU A 37 8.89 11.64 2.47
N SER A 38 8.53 10.47 1.95
CA SER A 38 9.44 9.61 1.18
C SER A 38 9.98 10.29 -0.07
N VAL A 39 11.20 9.94 -0.46
CA VAL A 39 11.90 10.43 -1.65
C VAL A 39 12.45 9.22 -2.43
N PRO A 40 12.36 9.19 -3.78
CA PRO A 40 11.72 10.20 -4.64
C PRO A 40 10.19 10.16 -4.58
N LYS A 41 9.54 11.28 -4.95
CA LYS A 41 8.07 11.42 -4.88
C LYS A 41 7.37 10.69 -6.02
N GLU A 42 8.10 10.45 -7.10
CA GLU A 42 7.66 9.82 -8.34
C GLU A 42 7.56 8.29 -8.21
N SER A 43 8.07 7.70 -7.13
CA SER A 43 7.98 6.26 -6.90
C SER A 43 6.53 5.80 -6.74
N VAL A 44 6.16 4.75 -7.50
CA VAL A 44 4.84 4.10 -7.46
C VAL A 44 4.50 3.59 -6.05
N VAL A 45 5.49 3.00 -5.37
CA VAL A 45 5.42 2.58 -3.97
C VAL A 45 6.38 3.46 -3.16
N PRO A 46 5.98 3.99 -2.01
CA PRO A 46 6.88 4.78 -1.17
C PRO A 46 8.13 4.00 -0.77
N THR A 47 9.28 4.67 -0.71
CA THR A 47 10.55 4.08 -0.27
C THR A 47 10.63 4.00 1.26
N PHE A 48 9.92 4.89 1.97
CA PHE A 48 10.14 5.16 3.41
C PHE A 48 11.57 5.60 3.72
N GLU A 49 12.15 6.33 2.76
CA GLU A 49 13.45 6.96 2.91
C GLU A 49 13.34 8.45 2.60
N PHE A 50 14.03 9.28 3.38
CA PHE A 50 14.21 10.70 3.12
C PHE A 50 15.66 10.97 2.75
N THR A 51 15.86 11.73 1.66
CA THR A 51 17.17 12.23 1.24
C THR A 51 17.02 13.65 0.73
N GLU A 52 18.00 14.51 1.04
CA GLU A 52 18.09 15.87 0.49
C GLU A 52 18.63 15.88 -0.94
N ASN A 53 19.34 14.82 -1.32
CA ASN A 53 19.95 14.64 -2.63
C ASN A 53 19.34 13.42 -3.32
N PRO A 54 18.13 13.54 -3.90
CA PRO A 54 17.54 12.45 -4.66
C PRO A 54 18.34 12.21 -5.93
N ASP A 55 18.82 10.98 -6.11
CA ASP A 55 19.26 10.54 -7.42
C ASP A 55 18.08 10.59 -8.38
N ARG A 56 18.21 11.41 -9.43
CA ARG A 56 17.17 11.56 -10.46
C ARG A 56 17.20 10.45 -11.51
N GLN A 57 18.04 9.43 -11.32
CA GLN A 57 18.03 8.29 -12.21
C GLN A 57 16.69 7.58 -12.07
N MET A 58 15.97 7.48 -13.20
CA MET A 58 14.73 6.70 -13.24
C MET A 58 15.07 5.26 -12.87
N GLN A 59 14.53 4.78 -11.75
CA GLN A 59 14.58 3.36 -11.43
C GLN A 59 13.78 2.61 -12.49
N LEU A 60 14.47 1.81 -13.31
CA LEU A 60 13.81 0.95 -14.27
C LEU A 60 13.04 -0.13 -13.50
N MET A 61 11.72 -0.01 -13.49
CA MET A 61 10.84 -1.03 -12.91
C MET A 61 10.56 -2.10 -13.97
N LEU A 62 10.99 -3.33 -13.71
CA LEU A 62 10.78 -4.47 -14.61
C LEU A 62 9.39 -5.13 -14.44
N ALA A 63 8.70 -4.84 -13.33
CA ALA A 63 7.37 -5.34 -13.00
C ALA A 63 6.55 -4.25 -12.30
N ASP A 64 5.23 -4.24 -12.50
CA ASP A 64 4.33 -3.33 -11.79
C ASP A 64 4.07 -3.85 -10.36
N PRO A 65 4.50 -3.11 -9.31
CA PRO A 65 4.26 -3.52 -7.92
C PRO A 65 2.79 -3.73 -7.56
N HIS A 66 1.86 -3.09 -8.28
CA HIS A 66 0.43 -3.27 -8.07
C HIS A 66 -0.08 -4.62 -8.59
N GLU A 67 0.51 -5.14 -9.67
CA GLU A 67 0.20 -6.49 -10.16
C GLU A 67 0.72 -7.55 -9.19
N ASP A 68 1.95 -7.40 -8.70
CA ASP A 68 2.53 -8.30 -7.70
C ASP A 68 1.69 -8.31 -6.40
N LEU A 69 1.25 -7.12 -5.97
CA LEU A 69 0.34 -6.98 -4.82
C LEU A 69 -1.02 -7.65 -5.11
N ALA A 70 -1.57 -7.47 -6.31
CA ALA A 70 -2.83 -8.09 -6.72
C ALA A 70 -2.76 -9.63 -6.68
N ILE A 71 -1.69 -10.20 -7.23
CA ILE A 71 -1.43 -11.66 -7.19
C ILE A 71 -1.37 -12.14 -5.73
N THR A 72 -0.57 -11.46 -4.90
CA THR A 72 -0.39 -11.82 -3.49
C THR A 72 -1.72 -11.76 -2.71
N LEU A 73 -2.51 -10.71 -2.93
CA LEU A 73 -3.82 -10.53 -2.30
C LEU A 73 -4.80 -11.63 -2.72
N HIS A 74 -4.89 -11.91 -4.02
CA HIS A 74 -5.80 -12.94 -4.52
C HIS A 74 -5.41 -14.32 -4.00
N SER A 75 -4.13 -14.68 -3.99
CA SER A 75 -3.66 -15.96 -3.43
C SER A 75 -3.96 -16.09 -1.93
N SER A 76 -3.81 -15.01 -1.16
CA SER A 76 -3.97 -15.05 0.31
C SER A 76 -5.44 -15.00 0.78
N LEU A 77 -6.30 -14.37 -0.02
CA LEU A 77 -7.70 -14.09 0.32
C LEU A 77 -8.70 -14.82 -0.57
N ARG A 78 -8.25 -15.75 -1.42
CA ARG A 78 -9.08 -16.58 -2.30
C ARG A 78 -10.30 -17.16 -1.57
N GLY A 79 -11.48 -17.00 -2.16
CA GLY A 79 -12.76 -17.44 -1.60
C GLY A 79 -13.24 -16.67 -0.35
N LYS A 80 -12.50 -15.67 0.15
CA LYS A 80 -12.88 -14.91 1.34
C LYS A 80 -13.61 -13.63 0.98
N THR A 81 -14.54 -13.25 1.85
CA THR A 81 -15.17 -11.93 1.85
C THR A 81 -14.66 -11.13 3.04
N CYS A 82 -14.11 -9.93 2.80
CA CYS A 82 -13.57 -9.05 3.84
C CYS A 82 -13.91 -7.58 3.54
N THR A 83 -13.83 -6.71 4.53
CA THR A 83 -13.88 -5.25 4.27
C THR A 83 -12.53 -4.74 3.79
N PHE A 84 -12.51 -3.63 3.05
CA PHE A 84 -11.26 -2.99 2.62
C PHE A 84 -10.33 -2.67 3.79
N SER A 85 -10.89 -2.11 4.88
CA SER A 85 -10.15 -1.84 6.12
C SER A 85 -9.46 -3.09 6.67
N ARG A 86 -10.17 -4.23 6.69
CA ARG A 86 -9.63 -5.48 7.21
C ARG A 86 -8.52 -6.06 6.33
N ILE A 87 -8.69 -6.00 5.02
CA ILE A 87 -7.66 -6.41 4.05
C ILE A 87 -6.39 -5.58 4.27
N TYR A 88 -6.54 -4.26 4.37
CA TYR A 88 -5.42 -3.37 4.59
C TYR A 88 -4.73 -3.63 5.94
N GLU A 89 -5.50 -3.80 7.01
CA GLU A 89 -4.97 -4.10 8.34
C GLU A 89 -4.16 -5.41 8.39
N GLN A 90 -4.63 -6.45 7.71
CA GLN A 90 -4.00 -7.76 7.73
C GLN A 90 -2.76 -7.85 6.82
N CYS A 91 -2.78 -7.18 5.66
CA CYS A 91 -1.78 -7.37 4.61
C CYS A 91 -0.76 -6.22 4.49
N SER A 92 -1.02 -5.05 5.08
CA SER A 92 -0.09 -3.92 5.05
C SER A 92 1.07 -3.95 6.06
N PRO A 93 1.06 -4.73 7.16
CA PRO A 93 2.22 -4.83 8.05
C PRO A 93 3.47 -5.32 7.31
N ASN A 94 4.62 -4.71 7.61
CA ASN A 94 5.93 -5.05 7.04
C ASN A 94 6.07 -4.89 5.51
N THR A 95 5.19 -4.12 4.89
CA THR A 95 5.29 -3.74 3.48
C THR A 95 5.36 -2.22 3.33
N ASN A 96 5.80 -1.74 2.17
CA ASN A 96 5.77 -0.30 1.87
C ASN A 96 4.41 0.18 1.30
N PHE A 97 3.49 -0.74 1.04
CA PHE A 97 2.20 -0.43 0.41
C PHE A 97 1.26 0.34 1.35
N ILE A 98 0.80 1.51 0.91
CA ILE A 98 -0.24 2.30 1.60
C ILE A 98 -1.61 2.08 0.97
N LYS A 99 -2.68 2.60 1.59
CA LYS A 99 -4.07 2.38 1.13
C LYS A 99 -4.25 2.61 -0.37
N ARG A 100 -3.62 3.63 -0.96
CA ARG A 100 -3.69 3.88 -2.42
C ARG A 100 -3.19 2.70 -3.24
N ASN A 101 -2.10 2.05 -2.83
CA ASN A 101 -1.53 0.90 -3.54
C ASN A 101 -2.49 -0.30 -3.51
N PHE A 102 -3.15 -0.54 -2.37
CA PHE A 102 -4.16 -1.58 -2.25
C PHE A 102 -5.38 -1.29 -3.15
N ARG A 103 -5.84 -0.04 -3.23
CA ARG A 103 -6.94 0.33 -4.14
C ARG A 103 -6.58 0.09 -5.60
N SER A 104 -5.35 0.42 -6.02
CA SER A 104 -4.87 0.11 -7.38
C SER A 104 -4.86 -1.40 -7.63
N ALA A 105 -4.29 -2.18 -6.72
CA ALA A 105 -4.23 -3.65 -6.85
C ALA A 105 -5.64 -4.31 -6.89
N LEU A 106 -6.56 -3.84 -6.05
CA LEU A 106 -7.94 -4.33 -6.06
C LEU A 106 -8.71 -3.92 -7.33
N THR A 107 -8.40 -2.75 -7.90
CA THR A 107 -8.96 -2.33 -9.19
C THR A 107 -8.49 -3.27 -10.31
N ILE A 108 -7.22 -3.65 -10.33
CA ILE A 108 -6.68 -4.63 -11.29
C ILE A 108 -7.42 -5.98 -11.16
N LEU A 109 -7.59 -6.48 -9.93
CA LEU A 109 -8.31 -7.74 -9.71
C LEU A 109 -9.78 -7.67 -10.13
N GLU A 110 -10.44 -6.53 -9.90
CA GLU A 110 -11.82 -6.33 -10.35
C GLU A 110 -11.92 -6.32 -11.88
N GLN A 111 -11.02 -5.61 -12.56
CA GLN A 111 -10.97 -5.58 -14.03
C GLN A 111 -10.74 -6.98 -14.63
N HIS A 112 -9.96 -7.81 -13.95
CA HIS A 112 -9.73 -9.21 -14.33
C HIS A 112 -10.83 -10.19 -13.88
N GLY A 113 -11.92 -9.70 -13.26
CA GLY A 113 -13.02 -10.54 -12.78
C GLY A 113 -12.59 -11.52 -11.68
N LYS A 114 -11.54 -11.21 -10.92
CA LYS A 114 -11.01 -12.03 -9.81
C LYS A 114 -11.59 -11.68 -8.45
N LEU A 115 -12.31 -10.57 -8.35
CA LEU A 115 -13.08 -10.19 -7.18
C LEU A 115 -14.36 -9.46 -7.57
N SER A 116 -15.28 -9.34 -6.61
CA SER A 116 -16.43 -8.44 -6.67
C SER A 116 -16.46 -7.56 -5.42
N ALA A 117 -17.01 -6.35 -5.55
CA ALA A 117 -17.03 -5.39 -4.45
C ALA A 117 -18.32 -4.57 -4.41
N GLN A 118 -18.84 -4.34 -3.21
CA GLN A 118 -20.09 -3.63 -2.95
C GLN A 118 -19.98 -2.73 -1.72
N ASN A 119 -20.85 -1.73 -1.61
CA ASN A 119 -20.93 -0.91 -0.40
C ASN A 119 -21.43 -1.76 0.79
N GLU A 120 -21.27 -1.23 2.01
CA GLU A 120 -21.76 -1.87 3.24
C GLU A 120 -23.27 -2.17 3.14
N ASP A 121 -24.04 -1.23 2.59
CA ASP A 121 -25.50 -1.32 2.41
C ASP A 121 -25.93 -2.19 1.22
N GLY A 122 -24.99 -2.85 0.54
CA GLY A 122 -25.26 -3.67 -0.65
C GLY A 122 -25.53 -2.88 -1.94
N SER A 123 -25.50 -1.54 -1.87
CA SER A 123 -25.62 -0.68 -3.05
C SER A 123 -24.38 -0.78 -3.96
N LYS A 124 -24.58 -0.51 -5.26
CA LYS A 124 -23.48 -0.41 -6.20
C LYS A 124 -22.56 0.75 -5.81
N ARG A 125 -21.26 0.47 -5.79
CA ARG A 125 -20.22 1.47 -5.58
C ARG A 125 -19.82 2.12 -6.91
N ARG A 126 -19.14 3.27 -6.84
CA ARG A 126 -18.42 3.80 -7.99
C ARG A 126 -17.20 2.92 -8.27
N GLU A 127 -17.00 2.53 -9.53
CA GLU A 127 -15.87 1.72 -9.97
C GLU A 127 -14.53 2.33 -9.54
N GLY A 128 -13.56 1.48 -9.20
CA GLY A 128 -12.24 1.89 -8.67
C GLY A 128 -12.23 2.52 -7.27
N THR A 129 -13.39 2.78 -6.65
CA THR A 129 -13.45 3.31 -5.27
C THR A 129 -13.74 2.23 -4.23
N PHE A 130 -12.86 2.09 -3.24
CA PHE A 130 -13.02 1.17 -2.12
C PHE A 130 -13.00 1.95 -0.81
N GLY A 131 -14.20 2.22 -0.27
CA GLY A 131 -14.37 2.78 1.07
C GLY A 131 -13.96 1.76 2.14
N ASP A 132 -13.63 2.23 3.34
CA ASP A 132 -13.08 1.38 4.41
C ASP A 132 -13.99 0.20 4.79
N LYS A 133 -15.30 0.36 4.64
CA LYS A 133 -16.31 -0.67 4.91
C LYS A 133 -16.83 -1.40 3.67
N CYS A 134 -16.28 -1.10 2.49
CA CYS A 134 -16.61 -1.79 1.26
C CYS A 134 -16.35 -3.29 1.41
N ARG A 135 -17.36 -4.11 1.14
CA ARG A 135 -17.27 -5.57 1.19
C ARG A 135 -16.69 -6.05 -0.12
N ILE A 136 -15.57 -6.77 -0.04
CA ILE A 136 -14.82 -7.30 -1.18
C ILE A 136 -14.81 -8.81 -1.05
N THR A 137 -15.25 -9.50 -2.09
CA THR A 137 -15.28 -10.95 -2.20
C THR A 137 -14.30 -11.39 -3.27
N PHE A 138 -13.29 -12.15 -2.89
CA PHE A 138 -12.33 -12.72 -3.83
C PHE A 138 -12.87 -14.04 -4.37
N ASN A 139 -12.81 -14.22 -5.68
CA ASN A 139 -13.30 -15.42 -6.34
C ASN A 139 -12.42 -16.63 -5.98
N GLU A 140 -13.00 -17.82 -6.09
CA GLU A 140 -12.27 -19.08 -6.07
C GLU A 140 -11.48 -19.30 -7.36
#